data_AF-A0A370C5H3-F1
#
_entry.id   AF-A0A370C5H3-F1
#
_cell.length_a   1.000
_cell.length_b   1.000
_cell.length_c   1.000
_cell.angle_alpha   90.00
_cell.angle_beta   90.00
_cell.angle_gamma   90.00
#
_symmetry.space_group_name_H-M   'P 1'
#
loop_
_entity.id
_entity.type
_entity.pdbx_description
1 polymer ?
#
loop_
_entity_poly.entity_id
_entity_poly.type
_entity_poly.pdbx_seq_one_letter_code
_entity_poly.pdbx_strand_id
1 'polypeptide(L)' 'MAFENKLLYDDLIPSRGVEETTPFLEGNDRKTFLSFARQMLAWLPEERKTARELIDHPFLKLGG' A
#
# COMPACT_ATOMS: atom_id res chain seq x y z
N MET A 1 17.31 -10.18 28.03
CA MET A 1 15.86 -10.05 27.82
C MET A 1 15.66 -9.93 26.32
N ALA A 2 15.14 -10.97 25.68
CA ALA A 2 14.77 -10.89 24.26
C ALA A 2 13.44 -10.11 24.19
N PHE A 3 13.43 -8.99 23.50
CA PHE A 3 12.16 -8.40 23.06
C PHE A 3 11.61 -9.37 22.02
N GLU A 4 10.50 -10.05 22.35
CA GLU A 4 9.77 -10.78 21.32
C GLU A 4 9.26 -9.76 20.31
N ASN A 5 9.67 -9.91 19.04
CA ASN A 5 9.15 -9.13 17.91
C ASN A 5 7.72 -9.60 17.59
N LYS A 6 6.83 -9.48 18.58
CA LYS A 6 5.44 -9.91 18.51
C LYS A 6 4.54 -8.69 18.63
N LEU A 7 3.54 -8.59 17.76
CA LEU A 7 2.55 -7.54 17.89
C LEU A 7 1.69 -7.83 19.13
N LEU A 8 1.21 -6.77 19.78
CA LEU A 8 0.41 -6.92 21.01
C LEU A 8 -0.95 -7.60 20.75
N TYR A 9 -1.43 -7.57 19.50
CA TYR A 9 -2.73 -8.05 19.07
C TYR A 9 -2.63 -8.80 17.73
N ASP A 10 -2.01 -9.98 17.76
CA ASP A 10 -1.84 -10.82 16.56
C ASP A 10 -3.19 -11.26 15.95
N ASP A 11 -4.23 -11.35 16.77
CA ASP A 11 -5.60 -11.68 16.36
C ASP A 11 -6.27 -10.59 15.50
N LEU A 12 -5.76 -9.36 15.56
CA LEU A 12 -6.22 -8.26 14.72
C LEU A 12 -5.51 -8.20 13.36
N ILE A 13 -4.48 -9.03 13.13
CA ILE A 13 -3.80 -9.10 11.84
C ILE A 13 -4.76 -9.76 10.84
N PRO A 14 -5.18 -9.05 9.78
CA PRO A 14 -6.07 -9.64 8.80
C PRO A 14 -5.40 -10.84 8.13
N SER A 15 -6.16 -11.90 7.86
CA SER A 15 -5.71 -13.04 7.06
C SER A 15 -5.58 -12.72 5.56
N ARG A 16 -5.83 -11.46 5.17
CA ARG A 16 -5.83 -10.96 3.80
C ARG A 16 -4.70 -9.96 3.58
N GLY A 17 -4.17 -9.92 2.37
CA GLY A 17 -3.26 -8.88 1.90
C GLY A 17 -3.96 -7.57 1.56
N VAL A 18 -3.16 -6.57 1.18
CA VAL A 18 -3.66 -5.25 0.73
C VAL A 18 -4.38 -5.38 -0.62
N GLU A 19 -3.90 -6.28 -1.47
CA GLU A 19 -4.48 -6.62 -2.78
C GLU A 19 -5.96 -6.99 -2.69
N GLU A 20 -6.33 -7.79 -1.68
CA GLU A 20 -7.70 -8.25 -1.48
C GLU A 20 -8.64 -7.15 -0.94
N THR A 21 -8.11 -5.98 -0.56
CA THR A 21 -8.94 -4.86 -0.09
C THR A 21 -9.51 -3.99 -1.21
N THR A 22 -9.13 -4.26 -2.46
CA THR A 22 -9.55 -3.47 -3.64
C THR A 22 -10.34 -4.31 -4.65
N PRO A 23 -11.46 -4.96 -4.27
CA PRO A 23 -12.23 -5.81 -5.19
C PRO A 23 -12.93 -5.01 -6.30
N PHE A 24 -13.11 -3.71 -6.11
CA PHE A 24 -13.74 -2.79 -7.06
C PHE A 24 -12.84 -2.39 -8.23
N LEU A 25 -11.53 -2.72 -8.16
CA LEU A 25 -10.60 -2.54 -9.25
C LEU A 25 -10.23 -3.89 -9.85
N GLU A 26 -10.22 -3.97 -11.17
CA GLU A 26 -9.88 -5.18 -11.91
C GLU A 26 -8.69 -4.97 -12.84
N GLY A 27 -8.12 -6.08 -13.31
CA GLY A 27 -7.10 -6.06 -14.35
C GLY A 27 -5.94 -5.11 -14.08
N ASN A 28 -5.71 -4.20 -15.03
CA ASN A 28 -4.59 -3.26 -15.00
C ASN A 28 -4.79 -2.11 -14.01
N ASP A 29 -6.03 -1.68 -13.78
CA ASP A 29 -6.34 -0.59 -12.87
C ASP A 29 -6.00 -0.97 -11.44
N ARG A 30 -6.33 -2.21 -11.04
CA ARG A 30 -5.93 -2.74 -9.73
C ARG A 30 -4.42 -2.77 -9.56
N LYS A 31 -3.68 -3.27 -10.56
CA LYS A 31 -2.20 -3.34 -10.52
C LYS A 31 -1.59 -1.94 -10.38
N THR A 32 -2.09 -0.99 -11.14
CA THR A 32 -1.58 0.38 -11.18
C THR A 32 -1.91 1.13 -9.89
N PHE A 33 -3.11 0.95 -9.35
CA PHE A 33 -3.51 1.48 -8.04
C PHE A 33 -2.68 0.90 -6.90
N LEU A 34 -2.48 -0.42 -6.85
CA LEU A 34 -1.68 -1.04 -5.78
C LEU A 34 -0.22 -0.59 -5.83
N SER A 35 0.34 -0.43 -7.03
CA SER A 35 1.68 0.15 -7.20
C SER A 35 1.76 1.56 -6.63
N PHE A 36 0.73 2.38 -6.85
CA PHE A 36 0.61 3.72 -6.27
C PHE A 36 0.48 3.68 -4.74
N ALA A 37 -0.49 2.91 -4.23
CA ALA A 37 -0.80 2.81 -2.80
C ALA A 37 0.37 2.31 -1.97
N ARG A 38 1.16 1.35 -2.50
CA ARG A 38 2.37 0.85 -1.82
C ARG A 38 3.42 1.95 -1.57
N GLN A 39 3.50 2.96 -2.43
CA GLN A 39 4.42 4.10 -2.24
C GLN A 39 3.93 5.08 -1.15
N MET A 40 2.63 5.10 -0.84
CA MET A 40 2.04 5.88 0.26
C MET A 40 2.07 5.11 1.59
N LEU A 41 1.82 3.80 1.55
CA LEU A 41 1.66 2.93 2.72
C LEU A 41 2.99 2.31 3.20
N ALA A 42 4.12 2.93 2.87
CA ALA A 42 5.42 2.49 3.36
C ALA A 42 5.56 2.72 4.87
N TRP A 43 6.01 1.69 5.59
CA TRP A 43 6.24 1.74 7.03
C TRP A 43 7.40 2.66 7.39
N LEU A 44 8.53 2.49 6.70
CA LEU A 44 9.71 3.34 6.86
C LEU A 44 9.43 4.73 6.26
N PRO A 45 9.55 5.82 7.04
CA PRO A 45 9.33 7.17 6.54
C PRO A 45 10.18 7.53 5.32
N GLU A 46 11.42 7.05 5.26
CA GLU A 46 12.37 7.27 4.17
C GLU A 46 11.97 6.58 2.85
N GLU A 47 11.16 5.53 2.92
CA GLU A 47 10.61 4.83 1.74
C GLU A 47 9.25 5.42 1.32
N ARG A 48 8.62 6.22 2.19
CA ARG A 48 7.31 6.81 1.94
C ARG A 48 7.42 8.01 1.03
N LYS A 49 6.85 7.91 -0.17
CA LYS A 49 6.85 9.02 -1.11
C LYS A 49 5.96 10.16 -0.65
N THR A 50 6.42 11.38 -0.91
CA THR A 50 5.67 12.61 -0.68
C THR A 50 4.59 12.81 -1.74
N ALA A 51 3.59 13.64 -1.44
CA ALA A 51 2.56 14.01 -2.42
C ALA A 51 3.16 14.60 -3.72
N ARG A 52 4.26 15.36 -3.60
CA ARG A 52 4.98 15.94 -4.75
C ARG A 52 5.59 14.87 -5.65
N GLU A 53 6.13 13.79 -5.10
CA GLU A 53 6.72 12.70 -5.89
C GLU A 53 5.64 11.77 -6.46
N LEU A 54 4.51 11.66 -5.78
CA LEU A 54 3.39 10.80 -6.14
C LEU A 54 2.56 11.35 -7.29
N ILE A 55 2.51 12.68 -7.48
CA ILE A 55 1.71 13.33 -8.54
C ILE A 55 2.05 12.80 -9.93
N ASP A 56 3.29 12.35 -10.14
CA ASP A 56 3.78 11.84 -11.41
C ASP A 56 3.48 10.36 -11.66
N HIS A 57 2.86 9.68 -10.71
CA HIS A 57 2.59 8.25 -10.82
C HIS A 57 1.59 7.94 -11.94
N PRO A 58 1.81 6.89 -12.76
CA PRO A 58 0.91 6.53 -13.87
C PRO A 58 -0.55 6.37 -13.49
N PHE A 59 -0.83 5.90 -12.27
CA PHE A 59 -2.20 5.78 -11.73
C PHE A 59 -2.99 7.10 -11.83
N LEU A 60 -2.34 8.24 -11.52
CA LEU A 60 -2.99 9.55 -11.54
C LEU A 60 -3.04 10.17 -12.94
N LYS A 61 -2.28 9.60 -13.89
CA LYS A 61 -2.21 10.05 -15.29
C LYS A 61 -3.26 9.36 -16.17
N LEU A 62 -3.95 8.34 -15.67
CA LEU A 62 -5.06 7.66 -16.34
C LEU A 62 -6.36 8.46 -16.14
N GLY A 63 -6.45 9.56 -16.88
CA GLY A 63 -7.59 10.48 -16.88
C GLY A 63 -7.59 11.37 -18.13
N GLY A 64 -7.29 10.77 -19.29
CA GLY A 64 -7.42 11.36 -20.63
C GLY A 64 -8.29 10.50 -21.51
#